data_AF-A0A7W9XJD4-F1
#
_entry.id   AF-A0A7W9XJD4-F1
#
_cell.length_a   1.000
_cell.length_b   1.000
_cell.length_c   1.000
_cell.angle_alpha   90.00
_cell.angle_beta   90.00
_cell.angle_gamma   90.00
#
_symmetry.space_group_name_H-M   'P 1'
#
loop_
_entity.id
_entity.type
_entity.pdbx_description
1 polymer ?
#
loop_
_entity_poly.entity_id
_entity_poly.type
_entity_poly.pdbx_seq_one_letter_code
_entity_poly.pdbx_strand_id
1 'polypeptide(L)' 'MNLKEFLDENKVIKESALSELMWPDKKYTAKVFSNKINEKVAGSGKQRITEDDEAKAKAALLVVAERIKKYAGQ' A
#
# COMPACT_ATOMS: atom_id res chain seq x y z
N MET A 1 2.08 0.13 15.05
CA MET A 1 1.07 -0.15 14.01
C MET A 1 1.79 -0.53 12.74
N ASN A 2 1.49 -1.70 12.19
CA ASN A 2 1.99 -2.13 10.88
C ASN A 2 1.07 -1.63 9.74
N LEU A 3 1.53 -1.76 8.49
CA LEU A 3 0.77 -1.28 7.33
C LEU A 3 -0.64 -1.90 7.22
N LYS A 4 -0.80 -3.18 7.59
CA LYS A 4 -2.09 -3.87 7.53
C LYS A 4 -3.07 -3.31 8.55
N GLU A 5 -2.65 -3.18 9.80
CA GLU A 5 -3.45 -2.57 10.87
C GLU A 5 -3.90 -1.16 10.49
N PHE A 6 -2.99 -0.36 9.94
CA PHE A 6 -3.33 0.99 9.48
C PHE A 6 -4.42 1.00 8.41
N LEU A 7 -4.33 0.11 7.42
CA LEU A 7 -5.32 0.04 6.32
C LEU A 7 -6.66 -0.53 6.79
N ASP A 8 -6.65 -1.47 7.73
CA ASP A 8 -7.85 -2.02 8.36
C ASP A 8 -8.63 -0.93 9.13
N GLU A 9 -7.92 -0.03 9.81
CA GLU A 9 -8.50 1.15 10.49
C GLU A 9 -8.94 2.26 9.52
N ASN A 10 -8.26 2.39 8.37
CA ASN A 10 -8.44 3.49 7.42
C ASN A 10 -8.99 3.02 6.07
N LYS A 11 -10.17 2.39 6.08
CA LYS A 11 -10.84 1.80 4.89
C LYS A 11 -11.13 2.77 3.74
N VAL A 12 -11.04 4.08 3.99
CA VAL A 12 -11.12 5.12 2.95
C VAL A 12 -9.96 5.02 1.95
N ILE A 13 -8.82 4.47 2.37
CA ILE A 13 -7.65 4.28 1.53
C ILE A 13 -7.82 2.99 0.73
N LYS A 14 -8.12 3.15 -0.56
CA LYS A 14 -8.24 2.02 -1.47
C LYS A 14 -6.86 1.39 -1.73
N GLU A 15 -6.67 0.15 -1.30
CA GLU A 15 -5.40 -0.60 -1.44
C GLU A 15 -4.87 -0.61 -2.88
N SER A 16 -5.76 -0.73 -3.88
CA SER A 16 -5.34 -0.75 -5.29
C SER A 16 -4.65 0.56 -5.69
N ALA A 17 -5.21 1.70 -5.30
CA ALA A 17 -4.64 3.02 -5.59
C ALA A 17 -3.33 3.23 -4.83
N LEU A 18 -3.27 2.79 -3.57
CA LEU A 18 -2.04 2.85 -2.79
C LEU A 18 -0.93 2.02 -3.46
N SER A 19 -1.26 0.80 -3.92
CA SER A 19 -0.28 -0.09 -4.55
C SER A 19 0.28 0.45 -5.88
N GLU A 20 -0.52 1.19 -6.65
CA GLU A 20 -0.07 1.88 -7.87
C GLU A 20 0.91 3.01 -7.55
N LEU A 21 0.71 3.73 -6.44
CA LEU A 21 1.64 4.76 -5.98
C LEU A 21 2.94 4.16 -5.42
N MET A 22 2.87 2.99 -4.77
CA MET A 22 4.04 2.30 -4.23
C MET A 22 4.95 1.72 -5.31
N TRP A 23 4.37 1.23 -6.41
CA TRP A 23 5.11 0.60 -7.51
C TRP A 23 4.59 1.05 -8.89
N PRO A 24 4.85 2.30 -9.29
CA PRO A 24 4.28 2.88 -10.51
C PRO A 24 4.67 2.10 -11.79
N ASP A 25 5.83 1.46 -11.80
CA ASP A 25 6.35 0.75 -12.98
C ASP A 25 6.00 -0.75 -13.01
N LYS A 26 5.28 -1.27 -12.00
CA LYS A 26 4.93 -2.70 -11.93
C LYS A 26 3.55 -2.96 -12.52
N LYS A 27 3.44 -4.04 -13.30
CA LYS A 27 2.14 -4.59 -13.68
C LYS A 27 1.51 -5.35 -12.50
N TYR A 28 0.18 -5.28 -12.39
CA TYR A 28 -0.62 -6.01 -11.39
C TYR A 28 -0.27 -5.69 -9.92
N THR A 29 0.05 -4.43 -9.63
CA THR A 29 0.40 -3.93 -8.28
C THR A 29 -0.61 -4.33 -7.20
N ALA A 30 -1.91 -4.20 -7.48
CA ALA A 30 -2.95 -4.55 -6.52
C ALA A 30 -2.93 -6.03 -6.12
N LYS A 31 -2.68 -6.94 -7.08
CA LYS A 31 -2.56 -8.37 -6.80
C LYS A 31 -1.30 -8.67 -5.97
N VAL A 32 -0.17 -8.04 -6.32
CA VAL A 32 1.09 -8.18 -5.58
C VAL A 32 0.92 -7.67 -4.15
N PHE A 33 0.29 -6.51 -3.97
CA PHE A 33 -0.01 -5.92 -2.68
C PHE A 33 -0.89 -6.85 -1.84
N SER A 34 -2.01 -7.30 -2.40
CA SER A 34 -2.95 -8.21 -1.73
C SER A 34 -2.27 -9.52 -1.31
N ASN A 35 -1.38 -10.06 -2.15
CA ASN A 35 -0.62 -11.25 -1.79
C ASN A 35 0.34 -11.01 -0.63
N LYS A 36 1.09 -9.90 -0.66
CA LYS A 36 2.05 -9.56 0.39
C LYS A 36 1.40 -9.22 1.73
N ILE A 37 0.32 -8.44 1.71
CA ILE A 37 -0.34 -7.98 2.95
C ILE A 37 -1.11 -9.09 3.66
N ASN A 38 -1.61 -10.07 2.90
CA ASN A 38 -2.31 -11.23 3.43
C ASN A 38 -1.40 -12.46 3.63
N GLU A 39 -0.09 -12.29 3.44
CA GLU A 39 0.89 -13.37 3.47
C GLU A 39 0.52 -14.60 2.63
N LYS A 40 -0.08 -14.38 1.45
CA LYS A 40 -0.49 -15.48 0.57
C LYS A 40 0.73 -16.26 0.11
N VAL A 41 0.56 -17.58 0.04
CA VAL A 41 1.57 -18.50 -0.50
C VAL A 41 1.55 -18.38 -2.02
N ALA A 42 2.71 -18.11 -2.63
CA ALA A 42 2.89 -18.09 -4.08
C ALA A 42 4.14 -18.91 -4.43
N GLY A 43 3.99 -19.99 -5.19
CA GLY A 43 5.08 -20.91 -5.49
C GLY A 43 5.62 -21.58 -4.22
N SER A 44 6.91 -21.46 -3.96
CA SER A 44 7.61 -22.13 -2.83
C SER A 44 7.65 -21.33 -1.53
N GLY A 45 7.03 -20.14 -1.45
CA GLY A 45 7.13 -19.28 -0.26
C GLY A 45 5.95 -18.35 0.00
N LYS A 46 5.89 -17.82 1.23
CA LYS A 46 4.97 -16.75 1.61
C LYS A 46 5.51 -15.41 1.11
N GLN A 47 4.68 -14.64 0.41
CA GLN A 47 5.02 -13.26 0.08
C GLN A 47 4.70 -12.38 1.30
N ARG A 48 5.67 -11.62 1.81
CA ARG A 48 5.47 -10.71 2.95
C ARG A 48 5.74 -9.27 2.54
N ILE A 49 5.17 -8.33 3.29
CA ILE A 49 5.57 -6.92 3.26
C ILE A 49 6.99 -6.84 3.84
N THR A 50 7.91 -6.26 3.06
CA THR A 50 9.28 -5.98 3.47
C THR A 50 9.41 -4.56 4.02
N GLU A 51 10.54 -4.23 4.62
CA GLU A 51 10.86 -2.86 5.06
C GLU A 51 10.85 -1.86 3.89
N ASP A 52 11.32 -2.28 2.71
CA ASP A 52 11.25 -1.49 1.48
C ASP A 52 9.80 -1.25 1.02
N ASP A 53 8.93 -2.26 1.15
CA ASP A 53 7.51 -2.09 0.87
C ASP A 53 6.86 -1.10 1.86
N GLU A 54 7.22 -1.15 3.16
CA GLU A 54 6.76 -0.17 4.15
C GLU A 54 7.23 1.24 3.83
N ALA A 55 8.50 1.42 3.44
CA ALA A 55 9.04 2.72 3.08
C ALA A 55 8.28 3.33 1.90
N LYS A 56 8.00 2.52 0.88
CA LYS A 56 7.18 2.91 -0.29
C LYS A 56 5.75 3.24 0.10
N ALA A 57 5.14 2.45 1.00
CA ALA A 57 3.80 2.73 1.49
C ALA A 57 3.74 4.07 2.23
N LYS A 58 4.69 4.34 3.12
CA LYS A 58 4.80 5.62 3.85
C LYS A 58 4.95 6.80 2.88
N ALA A 59 5.83 6.69 1.88
CA ALA A 59 5.99 7.73 0.85
C ALA A 59 4.71 7.96 0.05
N ALA A 60 4.03 6.89 -0.37
CA ALA A 60 2.77 6.97 -1.10
C ALA A 60 1.65 7.61 -0.23
N LEU A 61 1.58 7.27 1.05
CA LEU A 61 0.62 7.85 2.00
C LEU A 61 0.84 9.35 2.22
N LEU A 62 2.09 9.81 2.26
CA LEU A 62 2.39 11.25 2.33
C LEU A 62 1.86 11.98 1.09
N VAL A 63 2.03 11.42 -0.11
CA VAL A 63 1.47 11.98 -1.34
C VAL A 63 -0.06 12.05 -1.28
N VAL A 64 -0.71 11.00 -0.76
CA VAL A 64 -2.16 10.98 -0.56
C VAL A 64 -2.60 12.03 0.45
N ALA A 65 -1.89 12.17 1.57
CA ALA A 65 -2.19 13.17 2.59
C ALA A 65 -2.11 14.60 2.03
N GLU A 66 -1.08 14.92 1.25
CA GLU A 66 -0.96 16.23 0.60
C GLU A 66 -2.08 16.49 -0.41
N ARG A 67 -2.50 15.46 -1.18
CA ARG A 67 -3.66 15.58 -2.07
C ARG A 67 -4.96 15.81 -1.30
N ILE A 68 -5.14 15.16 -0.16
CA ILE A 68 -6.30 15.33 0.72
C ILE A 68 -6.32 16.76 1.27
N LYS A 69 -5.21 17.27 1.80
CA LYS A 69 -5.09 18.66 2.29
C LYS A 69 -5.47 19.66 1.21
N LYS A 70 -4.85 19.52 0.03
CA LYS A 70 -5.14 20.37 -1.13
C LYS A 70 -6.62 20.34 -1.54
N TYR A 71 -7.25 19.16 -1.50
CA TYR A 71 -8.67 19.01 -1.80
C TYR A 71 -9.57 19.61 -0.72
N ALA A 72 -9.19 19.47 0.56
CA ALA A 72 -9.90 20.02 1.71
C ALA A 72 -9.72 21.54 1.87
N GLY A 73 -8.88 22.17 1.04
CA GLY A 73 -8.59 23.60 1.11
C GLY A 73 -7.63 24.00 2.23
N GLN A 74 -6.77 23.07 2.67
CA GLN A 74 -5.66 23.30 3.59
C GLN A 74 -4.34 23.53 2.86
#